data_AF-A0A6J4NCG3-F1
#
_entry.id   AF-A0A6J4NCG3-F1
#
_cell.length_a   1.000
_cell.length_b   1.000
_cell.length_c   1.000
_cell.angle_alpha   90.00
_cell.angle_beta   90.00
_cell.angle_gamma   90.00
#
_symmetry.space_group_name_H-M   'P 1'
#
loop_
_entity.id
_entity.type
_entity.pdbx_description
1 polymer ?
#
loop_
_entity_poly.entity_id
_entity_poly.type
_entity_poly.pdbx_seq_one_letter_code
_entity_poly.pdbx_strand_id
1 'polypeptide(L)'
;MTSRRACLGAHGTRGPRDAGMVTAETATVLPFLVLVTLALAWMIAVGVAQVRCLDAAREAARLVARGDGAGAAVDVATAVAPSGARVSIDETGAAVTVRVTARLTPPIPVLGPALTVPVGADATAALEGDHVSQ
;
A
#
# COMPACT_ATOMS: atom_id res chain seq x y z
N MET A 1 71.22 50.61 -16.73
CA MET A 1 70.53 50.76 -15.43
C MET A 1 69.07 51.13 -15.70
N THR A 2 68.23 50.16 -16.06
CA THR A 2 66.77 50.21 -15.82
C THR A 2 66.18 48.83 -16.04
N SER A 3 65.42 48.41 -15.04
CA SER A 3 65.10 47.04 -14.71
C SER A 3 63.88 46.53 -15.48
N ARG A 4 64.01 45.36 -16.11
CA ARG A 4 62.86 44.53 -16.50
C ARG A 4 62.23 43.98 -15.21
N ARG A 5 60.94 44.28 -14.99
CA ARG A 5 60.09 43.51 -14.09
C ARG A 5 58.79 43.18 -14.80
N ALA A 6 58.77 42.01 -15.42
CA ALA A 6 57.54 41.26 -15.60
C ALA A 6 57.31 40.49 -14.28
N CYS A 7 56.22 40.77 -13.58
CA CYS A 7 55.68 39.85 -12.59
C CYS A 7 54.22 39.58 -12.96
N LEU A 8 53.94 38.29 -13.06
CA LEU A 8 52.73 37.66 -13.55
C LEU A 8 51.50 38.02 -12.72
N GLY A 9 50.36 37.79 -13.38
CA GLY A 9 49.03 38.00 -12.85
C GLY A 9 48.68 37.15 -11.63
N ALA A 10 47.69 37.66 -10.92
CA ALA A 10 46.83 36.88 -10.05
C ALA A 10 45.41 37.47 -10.14
N HIS A 11 44.74 37.25 -11.28
CA HIS A 11 43.29 37.35 -11.32
C HIS A 11 42.72 36.14 -10.58
N GLY A 12 42.51 36.31 -9.28
CA GLY A 12 41.72 35.37 -8.48
C GLY A 12 40.25 35.47 -8.86
N THR A 13 39.85 34.84 -9.97
CA THR A 13 38.44 34.52 -10.23
C THR A 13 38.05 33.40 -9.26
N ARG A 14 37.57 33.77 -8.06
CA ARG A 14 36.79 32.84 -7.25
C ARG A 14 35.43 32.71 -7.95
N GLY A 15 35.25 31.56 -8.63
CA GLY A 15 34.09 31.26 -9.47
C GLY A 15 32.75 31.27 -8.72
N PRO A 16 31.63 31.13 -9.45
CA PRO A 16 30.28 31.26 -8.91
C PRO A 16 30.02 30.19 -7.83
N ARG A 17 30.07 30.59 -6.55
CA ARG A 17 29.77 29.68 -5.42
C ARG A 17 28.28 29.61 -5.09
N ASP A 18 27.44 30.43 -5.72
CA ASP A 18 25.98 30.43 -5.50
C ASP A 18 25.23 29.45 -6.41
N ALA A 19 25.83 29.00 -7.51
CA ALA A 19 25.16 28.07 -8.43
C ALA A 19 25.15 26.62 -7.92
N GLY A 20 26.06 26.24 -7.01
CA GLY A 20 26.19 24.87 -6.50
C GLY A 20 25.38 24.55 -5.25
N MET A 21 25.00 25.56 -4.45
CA MET A 21 24.18 25.36 -3.25
C MET A 21 22.76 24.93 -3.62
N VAL A 22 22.17 25.60 -4.63
CA VAL A 22 20.84 25.26 -5.16
C VAL A 22 20.83 23.88 -5.81
N THR A 23 21.91 23.46 -6.48
CA THR A 23 22.01 22.11 -7.07
C THR A 23 22.25 21.03 -6.01
N ALA A 24 23.01 21.32 -4.95
CA ALA A 24 23.27 20.37 -3.87
C ALA A 24 22.01 20.11 -3.01
N GLU A 25 21.24 21.16 -2.72
CA GLU A 25 19.96 21.03 -2.02
C GLU A 25 18.96 20.26 -2.87
N THR A 26 18.80 20.63 -4.15
CA THR A 26 17.88 19.91 -5.04
C THR A 26 18.30 18.47 -5.31
N ALA A 27 19.61 18.16 -5.31
CA ALA A 27 20.12 16.80 -5.46
C ALA A 27 19.71 15.87 -4.31
N THR A 28 19.41 16.40 -3.12
CA THR A 28 18.92 15.61 -1.97
C THR A 28 17.41 15.71 -1.79
N VAL A 29 16.80 16.85 -2.12
CA VAL A 29 15.35 17.06 -2.01
C VAL A 29 14.58 16.23 -3.03
N LEU A 30 15.02 16.17 -4.28
CA LEU A 30 14.35 15.39 -5.32
C LEU A 30 14.22 13.90 -4.97
N PRO A 31 15.30 13.17 -4.60
CA PRO A 31 15.16 11.76 -4.23
C PRO A 31 14.30 11.60 -2.96
N PHE A 32 14.39 12.53 -2.01
CA PHE A 32 13.53 12.50 -0.82
C PHE A 32 12.05 12.62 -1.18
N LEU A 33 11.68 13.58 -2.04
CA LEU A 33 10.31 13.75 -2.51
C LEU A 33 9.81 12.52 -3.26
N VAL A 34 10.64 11.92 -4.12
CA VAL A 34 10.30 10.67 -4.81
C VAL A 34 10.01 9.56 -3.80
N LEU A 35 10.85 9.39 -2.77
CA LEU A 35 10.62 8.39 -1.73
C LEU A 35 9.32 8.64 -0.97
N VAL A 36 9.02 9.90 -0.62
CA VAL A 36 7.76 10.26 0.06
C VAL A 36 6.56 9.99 -0.85
N THR A 37 6.60 10.36 -2.12
CA THR A 37 5.52 10.09 -3.07
C THR A 37 5.28 8.59 -3.25
N LEU A 38 6.34 7.78 -3.36
CA LEU A 38 6.24 6.33 -3.44
C LEU A 38 5.67 5.74 -2.14
N ALA A 39 6.07 6.25 -0.98
CA ALA A 39 5.52 5.82 0.31
C ALA A 39 4.03 6.17 0.45
N LEU A 40 3.61 7.36 0.03
CA LEU A 40 2.20 7.77 0.01
C LEU A 40 1.38 6.92 -0.96
N ALA A 41 1.88 6.70 -2.18
CA ALA A 41 1.24 5.83 -3.15
C ALA A 41 1.08 4.40 -2.60
N TRP A 42 2.10 3.90 -1.91
CA TRP A 42 2.06 2.60 -1.25
C TRP A 42 1.01 2.56 -0.13
N MET A 43 0.96 3.58 0.72
CA MET A 43 -0.05 3.70 1.78
C MET A 43 -1.47 3.71 1.20
N ILE A 44 -1.69 4.43 0.10
CA ILE A 44 -2.97 4.44 -0.61
C ILE A 44 -3.30 3.03 -1.14
N ALA A 45 -2.33 2.32 -1.73
CA ALA A 45 -2.53 0.95 -2.21
C ALA A 45 -2.93 -0.01 -1.07
N VAL A 46 -2.31 0.13 0.11
CA VAL A 46 -2.69 -0.61 1.32
C VAL A 46 -4.11 -0.26 1.76
N GLY A 47 -4.47 1.03 1.76
CA GLY A 47 -5.83 1.48 2.07
C GLY A 47 -6.88 0.93 1.11
N VAL A 48 -6.60 0.92 -0.19
CA VAL A 48 -7.48 0.32 -1.22
C VAL A 48 -7.64 -1.18 -0.99
N ALA A 49 -6.55 -1.89 -0.68
CA ALA A 49 -6.63 -3.31 -0.39
C ALA A 49 -7.47 -3.61 0.86
N GLN A 50 -7.37 -2.78 1.90
CA GLN A 50 -8.19 -2.88 3.10
C GLN A 50 -9.68 -2.73 2.79
N VAL A 51 -10.05 -1.74 1.97
CA VAL A 51 -11.44 -1.53 1.52
C VAL A 51 -11.92 -2.73 0.68
N ARG A 52 -11.11 -3.22 -0.26
CA ARG A 52 -11.44 -4.40 -1.07
C ARG A 52 -11.66 -5.65 -0.23
N CYS A 53 -10.86 -5.89 0.82
CA CYS A 53 -11.08 -6.99 1.75
C CYS A 53 -12.43 -6.85 2.48
N LEU A 54 -12.78 -5.63 2.90
CA LEU A 54 -14.06 -5.35 3.59
C LEU A 54 -15.26 -5.56 2.66
N ASP A 55 -15.17 -5.08 1.43
CA ASP A 55 -16.23 -5.25 0.43
C ASP A 55 -16.41 -6.72 0.06
N ALA A 56 -15.31 -7.45 -0.17
CA ALA A 56 -15.32 -8.89 -0.41
C ALA A 56 -15.96 -9.67 0.76
N ALA A 57 -15.58 -9.36 2.00
CA ALA A 57 -16.14 -10.02 3.18
C ALA A 57 -17.66 -9.77 3.30
N ARG A 58 -18.09 -8.53 3.09
CA ARG A 58 -19.51 -8.16 3.14
C ARG A 58 -20.34 -8.82 2.05
N GLU A 59 -19.81 -8.89 0.83
CA GLU A 59 -20.52 -9.49 -0.29
C GLU A 59 -20.66 -11.01 -0.12
N ALA A 60 -19.60 -11.70 0.28
CA ALA A 60 -19.66 -13.12 0.62
C ALA A 60 -20.57 -13.41 1.82
N ALA A 61 -20.53 -12.61 2.88
CA ALA A 61 -21.42 -12.81 4.03
C ALA A 61 -22.89 -12.70 3.62
N ARG A 62 -23.23 -11.77 2.72
CA ARG A 62 -24.59 -11.62 2.18
C ARG A 62 -25.02 -12.74 1.23
N LEU A 63 -24.08 -13.35 0.51
CA LEU A 63 -24.36 -14.53 -0.32
C LEU A 63 -24.69 -15.72 0.58
N VAL A 64 -23.83 -16.01 1.56
CA VAL A 64 -24.06 -17.13 2.49
C VAL A 64 -25.32 -16.91 3.33
N ALA A 65 -25.60 -15.67 3.77
CA ALA A 65 -26.83 -15.34 4.48
C ALA A 65 -28.11 -15.62 3.67
N ARG A 66 -28.04 -15.60 2.34
CA ARG A 66 -29.15 -15.94 1.44
C ARG A 66 -29.27 -17.44 1.16
N GLY A 67 -28.38 -18.26 1.74
CA GLY A 67 -28.30 -19.69 1.49
C GLY A 67 -27.53 -20.05 0.22
N ASP A 68 -26.81 -19.09 -0.40
CA ASP A 68 -25.88 -19.42 -1.48
C ASP A 68 -24.71 -20.24 -0.91
N GLY A 69 -24.27 -21.26 -1.66
CA GLY A 69 -23.22 -22.16 -1.19
C GLY A 69 -21.88 -21.45 -0.96
N ALA A 70 -21.15 -21.91 0.06
CA ALA A 70 -19.85 -21.33 0.46
C ALA A 70 -18.84 -21.21 -0.69
N GLY A 71 -18.85 -22.14 -1.66
CA GLY A 71 -17.99 -22.06 -2.85
C GLY A 71 -18.27 -20.84 -3.72
N ALA A 72 -19.55 -20.55 -4.00
CA ALA A 72 -19.95 -19.38 -4.78
C ALA A 72 -19.61 -18.08 -4.05
N ALA A 73 -19.75 -18.05 -2.72
CA ALA A 73 -19.34 -16.91 -1.91
C ALA A 73 -17.83 -16.67 -1.95
N VAL A 74 -17.01 -17.73 -1.94
CA VAL A 74 -15.55 -17.62 -2.11
C VAL A 74 -15.19 -17.12 -3.51
N ASP A 75 -15.84 -17.60 -4.56
CA ASP A 75 -15.58 -17.16 -5.93
C ASP A 75 -15.87 -15.65 -6.10
N VAL A 76 -16.99 -15.17 -5.53
CA VAL A 76 -17.32 -13.73 -5.56
C VAL A 76 -16.35 -12.91 -4.70
N ALA A 77 -16.05 -13.34 -3.48
CA ALA A 77 -15.10 -12.63 -2.62
C ALA A 77 -13.70 -12.55 -3.25
N THR A 78 -13.23 -13.62 -3.89
CA THR A 78 -11.91 -13.64 -4.54
C THR A 78 -11.85 -12.76 -5.80
N ALA A 79 -12.97 -12.53 -6.48
CA ALA A 79 -13.05 -11.59 -7.61
C ALA A 79 -12.86 -10.13 -7.18
N VAL A 80 -13.31 -9.76 -5.98
CA VAL A 80 -13.20 -8.39 -5.43
C VAL A 80 -11.91 -8.20 -4.62
N ALA A 81 -11.47 -9.25 -3.92
CA ALA A 81 -10.33 -9.22 -3.02
C ALA A 81 -9.01 -8.91 -3.77
N PRO A 82 -8.02 -8.32 -3.08
CA PRO A 82 -6.69 -8.14 -3.65
C PRO A 82 -6.02 -9.48 -3.98
N SER A 83 -5.08 -9.48 -4.93
CA SER A 83 -4.36 -10.68 -5.36
C SER A 83 -3.66 -11.38 -4.19
N GLY A 84 -3.77 -12.71 -4.11
CA GLY A 84 -3.20 -13.50 -3.03
C GLY A 84 -3.99 -13.43 -1.72
N ALA A 85 -5.21 -12.90 -1.75
CA ALA A 85 -6.12 -12.97 -0.61
C ALA A 85 -6.56 -14.41 -0.30
N ARG A 86 -6.79 -14.67 0.98
CA ARG A 86 -7.39 -15.87 1.52
C ARG A 86 -8.73 -15.51 2.13
N VAL A 87 -9.76 -16.23 1.71
CA VAL A 87 -11.14 -16.13 2.23
C VAL A 87 -11.39 -17.33 3.14
N SER A 88 -11.97 -17.10 4.30
CA SER A 88 -12.46 -18.14 5.21
C SER A 88 -13.87 -17.78 5.66
N ILE A 89 -14.76 -18.76 5.64
CA ILE A 89 -16.16 -18.63 6.02
C ILE A 89 -16.37 -19.52 7.22
N ASP A 90 -16.98 -18.97 8.27
CA ASP A 90 -17.31 -19.67 9.50
C ASP A 90 -18.79 -19.45 9.80
N GLU A 91 -19.59 -20.51 9.75
CA GLU A 91 -21.01 -20.49 10.08
C GLU A 91 -21.18 -20.97 11.52
N THR A 92 -21.63 -20.08 12.39
CA THR A 92 -21.85 -20.37 13.82
C THR A 92 -23.29 -20.05 14.19
N GLY A 93 -24.08 -21.09 14.44
CA GLY A 93 -25.48 -20.96 14.85
C GLY A 93 -26.32 -20.24 13.78
N ALA A 94 -26.86 -19.07 14.14
CA ALA A 94 -27.67 -18.23 13.25
C ALA A 94 -26.87 -17.06 12.64
N ALA A 95 -25.54 -17.16 12.57
CA ALA A 95 -24.70 -16.14 11.97
C ALA A 95 -23.58 -16.76 11.13
N VAL A 96 -23.22 -16.07 10.05
CA VAL A 96 -22.04 -16.38 9.25
C VAL A 96 -21.01 -15.26 9.41
N THR A 97 -19.76 -15.63 9.65
CA THR A 97 -18.60 -14.76 9.69
C THR A 97 -17.71 -15.04 8.49
N VAL A 98 -17.50 -14.06 7.63
CA VAL A 98 -16.55 -14.14 6.53
C VAL A 98 -15.33 -13.29 6.85
N ARG A 99 -14.15 -13.91 6.77
CA ARG A 99 -12.85 -13.28 6.96
C ARG A 99 -12.07 -13.31 5.66
N VAL A 100 -11.61 -12.14 5.23
CA VAL A 100 -10.76 -11.98 4.05
C VAL A 100 -9.44 -11.37 4.49
N THR A 101 -8.33 -12.03 4.16
CA THR A 101 -6.97 -11.60 4.54
C THR A 101 -6.05 -11.61 3.34
N ALA A 102 -5.15 -10.64 3.23
CA ALA A 102 -4.15 -10.58 2.18
C ALA A 102 -2.81 -10.06 2.73
N ARG A 103 -1.74 -10.32 2.00
CA ARG A 103 -0.40 -9.79 2.31
C ARG A 103 0.05 -8.93 1.15
N LEU A 104 0.28 -7.66 1.42
CA LEU A 104 0.74 -6.69 0.43
C LEU A 104 2.25 -6.50 0.56
N THR A 105 2.96 -6.80 -0.53
CA THR A 105 4.40 -6.62 -0.65
C THR A 105 4.67 -5.40 -1.51
N PRO A 106 5.45 -4.40 -1.04
CA PRO A 106 5.75 -3.23 -1.85
C PRO A 106 6.59 -3.62 -3.07
N PRO A 107 6.45 -2.90 -4.19
CA PRO A 107 7.19 -3.17 -5.43
C PRO A 107 8.65 -2.67 -5.36
N ILE A 108 9.33 -2.91 -4.24
CA ILE A 108 10.73 -2.56 -4.01
C ILE A 108 11.50 -3.86 -3.81
N PRO A 109 12.23 -4.38 -4.83
CA PRO A 109 12.79 -5.73 -4.79
C PRO A 109 13.68 -6.02 -3.58
N VAL A 110 14.40 -5.00 -3.09
CA VAL A 110 15.39 -5.14 -2.02
C VAL A 110 14.76 -5.13 -0.62
N LEU A 111 13.62 -4.45 -0.44
CA LEU A 111 12.95 -4.31 0.87
C LEU A 111 11.57 -4.99 0.93
N GLY A 112 11.07 -5.53 -0.18
CA GLY A 112 9.72 -6.08 -0.34
C GLY A 112 9.32 -7.05 0.78
N PRO A 113 10.11 -8.11 1.05
CA PRO A 113 9.75 -9.08 2.08
C PRO A 113 9.68 -8.47 3.49
N ALA A 114 10.58 -7.55 3.81
CA ALA A 114 10.66 -6.90 5.13
C ALA A 114 9.52 -5.90 5.37
N LEU A 115 8.96 -5.32 4.31
CA LEU A 115 7.88 -4.34 4.36
C LEU A 115 6.52 -4.95 3.99
N THR A 116 6.38 -6.28 4.03
CA THR A 116 5.09 -6.92 3.74
C THR A 116 4.09 -6.62 4.84
N VAL A 117 2.95 -6.03 4.48
CA VAL A 117 1.89 -5.63 5.41
C VAL A 117 0.71 -6.60 5.31
N PRO A 118 0.28 -7.22 6.42
CA PRO A 118 -0.98 -7.97 6.44
C PRO A 118 -2.16 -6.98 6.44
N VAL A 119 -3.13 -7.23 5.57
CA VAL A 119 -4.42 -6.53 5.56
C VAL A 119 -5.53 -7.56 5.69
N GLY A 120 -6.63 -7.19 6.31
CA GLY A 120 -7.75 -8.10 6.45
C GLY A 120 -8.98 -7.44 7.04
N ALA A 121 -10.13 -8.02 6.74
CA ALA A 121 -11.40 -7.57 7.22
C ALA A 121 -12.31 -8.77 7.51
N ASP A 122 -13.15 -8.60 8.51
CA ASP A 122 -14.16 -9.56 8.92
C ASP A 122 -15.54 -8.93 8.72
N ALA A 123 -16.51 -9.72 8.24
CA ALA A 123 -17.90 -9.32 8.11
C ALA A 123 -18.80 -10.43 8.65
N THR A 124 -19.75 -10.06 9.50
CA THR A 124 -20.75 -10.96 10.06
C THR A 124 -22.13 -10.63 9.50
N ALA A 125 -22.91 -11.67 9.18
CA ALA A 125 -24.31 -11.55 8.78
C ALA A 125 -25.14 -12.57 9.56
N ALA A 126 -26.36 -12.21 9.93
CA ALA A 126 -27.31 -13.16 10.46
C ALA A 126 -27.77 -14.08 9.32
N LEU A 127 -27.76 -15.38 9.58
CA LEU A 127 -28.49 -16.34 8.76
C LEU A 127 -29.97 -16.13 9.08
N GLU A 128 -30.81 -16.02 8.05
CA GLU A 128 -32.25 -16.03 8.21
C GLU A 128 -32.65 -17.44 8.67
N GLY A 129 -32.45 -17.71 9.96
CA GLY A 129 -33.00 -18.86 10.65
C GLY A 129 -34.41 -18.49 11.06
N ASP A 130 -35.38 -19.18 10.47
CA ASP A 130 -36.76 -19.21 10.93
C ASP A 130 -36.78 -19.18 12.46
N HIS A 131 -37.45 -18.15 13.01
CA HIS A 131 -37.98 -18.23 14.35
C HIS A 131 -38.98 -19.37 14.39
N VAL A 132 -38.50 -20.59 14.61
CA VAL A 132 -39.31 -21.70 15.10
C VAL A 132 -38.62 -22.30 16.33
N SER A 133 -39.18 -21.88 17.47
CA SER A 133 -39.15 -22.51 18.81
C SER A 133 -37.81 -22.49 19.54
N GLN A 134 -37.72 -21.92 20.75
CA GLN A 134 -38.61 -22.18 21.89
C GLN A 134 -38.59 -21.03 22.90
#